data_AF-A0AA96V7U7-F1
#
_entry.id   AF-A0AA96V7U7-F1
#
_cell.length_a   1.000
_cell.length_b   1.000
_cell.length_c   1.000
_cell.angle_alpha   90.00
_cell.angle_beta   90.00
_cell.angle_gamma   90.00
#
_symmetry.space_group_name_H-M   'P 1'
#
loop_
_entity.id
_entity.type
_entity.pdbx_description
1 polymer ?
#
loop_
_entity_poly.entity_id
_entity_poly.type
_entity_poly.pdbx_seq_one_letter_code
_entity_poly.pdbx_strand_id
1 'polypeptide(L)'
;MIKHLSINSVPSLMIILFIFVLCCNPVYAFSGDGNGTSENPFQITTIEQLDEIRNNLSASYILMNDLDFSDSDVWEPIGSFQEEKNFFSGQLNGNGKIIQNLSISSSKSQSSGLFGYIDQGGEVKNLGLVNPSFSGDSGVGSLVGRNYGSIQNCSAVHVKGNSNNDLGGLVGCNFGSIAGCFATGELFGENTIGGLVGANYGFINCSYAACSIEGKGYEAGGFVGNNFQGKIQNCYSNSAVIGESVVGGFAGQNYEGFIEGCYATGTVFAWQDYAGGMAGKNRGVLKDSWVLTKSVNVGSTYFESGNKKSIGRVAGINEYFYNTGSIYWANPWDGMTTNTKFRKEDPKTEYSTTVRSEDIWGNPDNWGNFGSYFWALKDFENYQLPVFDWQTESPGDASYLNPENSAEKSKSIPGFELIFGILALAGVAFVYRKMKW
;
A
#
# COMPACT_ATOMS: atom_id res chain seq x y z
N MET A 1 96.72 -27.26 -20.36
CA MET A 1 95.89 -27.75 -21.48
C MET A 1 94.51 -27.14 -21.31
N ILE A 2 94.21 -26.11 -22.11
CA ILE A 2 92.87 -25.74 -22.65
C ILE A 2 91.75 -25.27 -21.67
N LYS A 3 91.36 -23.99 -21.89
CA LYS A 3 90.02 -23.33 -21.80
C LYS A 3 89.45 -22.95 -20.42
N HIS A 4 89.22 -21.64 -20.17
CA HIS A 4 88.02 -20.83 -20.50
C HIS A 4 86.78 -21.33 -19.74
N LEU A 5 85.94 -20.56 -19.04
CA LEU A 5 85.56 -19.14 -19.10
C LEU A 5 84.85 -18.80 -17.75
N SER A 6 84.90 -17.55 -17.33
CA SER A 6 84.13 -17.01 -16.20
C SER A 6 82.64 -16.83 -16.52
N ILE A 7 81.79 -16.71 -15.49
CA ILE A 7 80.86 -15.58 -15.28
C ILE A 7 80.09 -15.77 -13.96
N ASN A 8 79.94 -14.66 -13.24
CA ASN A 8 79.27 -14.47 -11.96
C ASN A 8 77.74 -14.65 -11.99
N SER A 9 77.19 -14.84 -10.79
CA SER A 9 75.93 -14.28 -10.24
C SER A 9 74.60 -15.07 -10.33
N VAL A 10 73.91 -15.00 -9.17
CA VAL A 10 72.49 -15.23 -8.83
C VAL A 10 72.07 -16.65 -8.41
N PRO A 11 71.59 -16.86 -7.16
CA PRO A 11 70.86 -18.07 -6.79
C PRO A 11 69.40 -17.98 -7.23
N SER A 12 68.95 -19.08 -7.83
CA SER A 12 67.68 -19.27 -8.51
C SER A 12 66.44 -18.94 -7.66
N LEU A 13 65.59 -18.10 -8.27
CA LEU A 13 64.22 -17.77 -7.91
C LEU A 13 63.37 -19.06 -7.86
N MET A 14 62.89 -19.46 -6.68
CA MET A 14 61.79 -20.44 -6.58
C MET A 14 60.50 -19.77 -7.07
N ILE A 15 60.01 -20.27 -8.19
CA ILE A 15 58.69 -19.97 -8.74
C ILE A 15 57.63 -20.52 -7.78
N ILE A 16 57.03 -19.65 -6.96
CA ILE A 16 55.74 -19.92 -6.33
C ILE A 16 54.69 -19.30 -7.25
N LEU A 17 54.10 -20.14 -8.09
CA LEU A 17 52.92 -19.84 -8.88
C LEU A 17 51.70 -19.85 -7.93
N PHE A 18 51.45 -18.73 -7.23
CA PHE A 18 50.19 -18.52 -6.53
C PHE A 18 49.13 -18.12 -7.56
N ILE A 19 48.41 -19.12 -8.09
CA ILE A 19 47.08 -18.90 -8.66
C ILE A 19 46.15 -18.68 -7.47
N PHE A 20 46.06 -17.44 -7.00
CA PHE A 20 44.88 -16.99 -6.27
C PHE A 20 43.87 -16.60 -7.35
N VAL A 21 42.91 -17.50 -7.60
CA VAL A 21 41.62 -17.09 -8.15
C VAL A 21 40.96 -16.25 -7.06
N LEU A 22 41.30 -14.97 -7.03
CA LEU A 22 40.44 -13.95 -6.46
C LEU A 22 39.26 -13.85 -7.42
N CYS A 23 38.19 -14.57 -7.13
CA CYS A 23 36.86 -14.05 -7.41
C CYS A 23 36.68 -12.82 -6.51
N CYS A 24 37.36 -11.72 -6.83
CA CYS A 24 37.00 -10.41 -6.36
C CYS A 24 35.68 -10.11 -7.07
N ASN A 25 34.56 -10.40 -6.43
CA ASN A 25 33.37 -9.63 -6.74
C ASN A 25 33.78 -8.17 -6.55
N PRO A 26 33.59 -7.29 -7.55
CA PRO A 26 33.79 -5.88 -7.31
C PRO A 26 32.84 -5.49 -6.19
N VAL A 27 33.36 -5.14 -5.01
CA VAL A 27 32.60 -4.37 -4.03
C VAL A 27 32.32 -3.05 -4.72
N TYR A 28 31.07 -2.80 -5.11
CA TYR A 28 30.74 -1.59 -5.83
C TYR A 28 30.78 -0.44 -4.84
N ALA A 29 31.84 0.36 -4.89
CA ALA A 29 31.92 1.56 -4.07
C ALA A 29 30.73 2.48 -4.39
N PHE A 30 30.12 3.04 -3.34
CA PHE A 30 29.12 4.10 -3.48
C PHE A 30 29.71 5.29 -4.23
N SER A 31 28.85 6.04 -4.90
CA SER A 31 29.28 7.25 -5.62
C SER A 31 29.63 8.36 -4.63
N GLY A 32 30.47 9.31 -5.07
CA GLY A 32 30.85 10.48 -4.28
C GLY A 32 31.75 10.18 -3.08
N ASP A 33 31.73 11.07 -2.10
CA ASP A 33 32.54 11.06 -0.88
C ASP A 33 31.69 10.80 0.39
N GLY A 34 30.47 10.28 0.21
CA GLY A 34 29.60 9.84 1.29
C GLY A 34 30.29 8.81 2.19
N ASN A 35 30.15 8.96 3.50
CA ASN A 35 30.75 8.05 4.48
C ASN A 35 29.71 7.23 5.27
N GLY A 36 28.43 7.37 4.92
CA GLY A 36 27.34 6.61 5.51
C GLY A 36 26.78 7.18 6.82
N THR A 37 27.20 8.38 7.25
CA THR A 37 26.52 9.09 8.35
C THR A 37 25.30 9.85 7.85
N SER A 38 24.41 10.27 8.74
CA SER A 38 23.21 11.02 8.35
C SER A 38 23.53 12.39 7.75
N GLU A 39 24.65 13.01 8.14
CA GLU A 39 25.14 14.27 7.58
C GLU A 39 25.83 14.10 6.22
N ASN A 40 26.39 12.92 5.95
CA ASN A 40 27.09 12.62 4.71
C ASN A 40 26.79 11.18 4.22
N PRO A 41 25.55 10.94 3.75
CA PRO A 41 25.09 9.60 3.38
C PRO A 41 25.84 9.06 2.16
N PHE A 42 25.94 7.73 2.06
CA PHE A 42 26.41 7.07 0.85
C PHE A 42 25.48 7.39 -0.33
N GLN A 43 26.05 7.78 -1.48
CA GLN A 43 25.27 8.18 -2.64
C GLN A 43 25.08 6.99 -3.60
N ILE A 44 23.83 6.75 -3.98
CA ILE A 44 23.41 5.64 -4.84
C ILE A 44 23.00 6.20 -6.20
N THR A 45 23.71 5.75 -7.23
CA THR A 45 23.47 6.13 -8.64
C THR A 45 23.15 4.95 -9.54
N THR A 46 23.39 3.72 -9.08
CA THR A 46 23.14 2.47 -9.84
C THR A 46 22.45 1.42 -8.98
N ILE A 47 21.94 0.37 -9.63
CA ILE A 47 21.26 -0.76 -8.97
C ILE A 47 22.25 -1.55 -8.11
N GLU A 48 23.48 -1.74 -8.59
CA GLU A 48 24.52 -2.45 -7.85
C GLU A 48 24.87 -1.71 -6.56
N GLN A 49 24.89 -0.38 -6.58
CA GLN A 49 25.10 0.41 -5.35
C GLN A 49 23.90 0.32 -4.40
N LEU A 50 22.67 0.18 -4.89
CA LEU A 50 21.51 -0.11 -4.03
C LEU A 50 21.66 -1.49 -3.38
N ASP A 51 22.20 -2.47 -4.12
CA ASP A 51 22.43 -3.83 -3.65
C ASP A 51 23.39 -3.89 -2.45
N GLU A 52 24.42 -3.04 -2.47
CA GLU A 52 25.45 -2.91 -1.44
C GLU A 52 24.92 -2.44 -0.07
N ILE A 53 23.68 -1.94 0.03
CA ILE A 53 23.04 -1.64 1.33
C ILE A 53 23.06 -2.86 2.26
N ARG A 54 22.96 -4.08 1.71
CA ARG A 54 22.97 -5.32 2.49
C ARG A 54 24.28 -5.55 3.27
N ASN A 55 25.36 -4.90 2.87
CA ASN A 55 26.67 -5.00 3.53
C ASN A 55 26.82 -4.05 4.73
N ASN A 56 25.94 -3.04 4.87
CA ASN A 56 25.96 -2.14 6.02
C ASN A 56 24.55 -1.59 6.36
N LEU A 57 23.71 -2.46 6.92
CA LEU A 57 22.29 -2.19 7.18
C LEU A 57 21.99 -1.02 8.14
N SER A 58 22.98 -0.44 8.82
CA SER A 58 22.81 0.67 9.77
C SER A 58 23.29 2.03 9.25
N ALA A 59 23.87 2.09 8.04
CA ALA A 59 24.35 3.35 7.46
C ALA A 59 23.21 4.20 6.85
N SER A 60 23.54 5.44 6.51
CA SER A 60 22.66 6.38 5.81
C SER A 60 22.98 6.42 4.31
N TYR A 61 21.93 6.44 3.50
CA TYR A 61 21.97 6.33 2.05
C TYR A 61 21.08 7.40 1.40
N ILE A 62 21.47 7.88 0.23
CA ILE A 62 20.68 8.81 -0.58
C ILE A 62 20.70 8.42 -2.06
N LEU A 63 19.54 8.41 -2.70
CA LEU A 63 19.45 8.23 -4.15
C LEU A 63 19.80 9.54 -4.85
N MET A 64 20.64 9.43 -5.88
CA MET A 64 21.03 10.55 -6.74
C MET A 64 20.39 10.45 -8.13
N ASN A 65 20.02 9.23 -8.55
CA ASN A 65 19.38 8.95 -9.83
C ASN A 65 18.11 8.11 -9.62
N ASP A 66 17.24 8.14 -10.63
CA ASP A 66 16.23 7.12 -10.80
C ASP A 66 16.89 5.80 -11.21
N LEU A 67 16.34 4.66 -10.78
CA LEU A 67 16.91 3.33 -11.02
C LEU A 67 15.90 2.46 -11.79
N ASP A 68 16.33 1.79 -12.86
CA ASP A 68 15.47 0.97 -13.74
C ASP A 68 15.88 -0.50 -13.79
N PHE A 69 15.04 -1.36 -13.23
CA PHE A 69 15.26 -2.80 -13.10
C PHE A 69 14.79 -3.62 -14.32
N SER A 70 14.45 -2.98 -15.46
CA SER A 70 13.92 -3.69 -16.64
C SER A 70 14.81 -4.84 -17.14
N ASP A 71 16.12 -4.69 -17.04
CA ASP A 71 17.12 -5.70 -17.46
C ASP A 71 17.75 -6.44 -16.26
N SER A 72 17.14 -6.35 -15.08
CA SER A 72 17.65 -6.93 -13.83
C SER A 72 16.97 -8.25 -13.48
N ASP A 73 17.70 -9.09 -12.75
CA ASP A 73 17.16 -10.30 -12.14
C ASP A 73 16.15 -9.98 -11.02
N VAL A 74 15.50 -11.03 -10.51
CA VAL A 74 14.62 -10.92 -9.34
C VAL A 74 15.39 -10.36 -8.14
N TRP A 75 14.84 -9.31 -7.55
CA TRP A 75 15.38 -8.65 -6.38
C TRP A 75 15.25 -9.50 -5.12
N GLU A 76 16.37 -9.65 -4.40
CA GLU A 76 16.38 -10.20 -3.06
C GLU A 76 16.10 -9.07 -2.04
N PRO A 77 15.12 -9.19 -1.14
CA PRO A 77 14.79 -8.09 -0.22
C PRO A 77 15.98 -7.63 0.65
N ILE A 78 16.09 -6.33 0.91
CA ILE A 78 17.05 -5.79 1.90
C ILE A 78 16.54 -6.09 3.30
N GLY A 79 17.40 -6.72 4.09
CA GLY A 79 17.08 -7.15 5.45
C GLY A 79 16.22 -8.42 5.46
N SER A 80 16.57 -9.35 6.35
CA SER A 80 16.00 -10.69 6.39
C SER A 80 15.82 -11.21 7.81
N PHE A 81 14.94 -12.21 7.95
CA PHE A 81 14.78 -13.00 9.16
C PHE A 81 15.26 -14.42 8.87
N GLN A 82 16.57 -14.63 8.93
CA GLN A 82 17.20 -15.95 8.86
C GLN A 82 17.63 -16.40 10.27
N GLU A 83 18.82 -17.00 10.43
CA GLU A 83 19.33 -17.45 11.74
C GLU A 83 19.58 -16.29 12.73
N GLU A 84 19.83 -15.09 12.22
CA GLU A 84 20.01 -13.86 13.00
C GLU A 84 19.12 -12.72 12.48
N LYS A 85 18.79 -11.78 13.37
CA LYS A 85 17.99 -10.59 13.06
C LYS A 85 18.84 -9.61 12.24
N ASN A 86 18.76 -9.68 10.92
CA ASN A 86 19.48 -8.81 10.00
C ASN A 86 18.53 -7.79 9.37
N PHE A 87 17.99 -6.89 10.19
CA PHE A 87 17.01 -5.89 9.74
C PHE A 87 17.69 -4.59 9.35
N PHE A 88 17.12 -3.87 8.39
CA PHE A 88 17.59 -2.54 8.02
C PHE A 88 17.31 -1.55 9.15
N SER A 89 18.36 -0.99 9.75
CA SER A 89 18.29 -0.04 10.87
C SER A 89 18.83 1.35 10.52
N GLY A 90 19.29 1.53 9.29
CA GLY A 90 19.85 2.76 8.75
C GLY A 90 18.80 3.69 8.15
N GLN A 91 19.23 4.60 7.28
CA GLN A 91 18.36 5.57 6.62
C GLN A 91 18.48 5.45 5.11
N LEU A 92 17.36 5.38 4.39
CA LEU A 92 17.32 5.53 2.94
C LEU A 92 16.48 6.76 2.59
N ASN A 93 17.12 7.79 2.06
CA ASN A 93 16.45 8.94 1.48
C ASN A 93 16.39 8.79 -0.05
N GLY A 94 15.19 8.55 -0.59
CA GLY A 94 14.96 8.50 -2.03
C GLY A 94 15.17 9.84 -2.73
N ASN A 95 15.24 10.96 -2.01
CA ASN A 95 15.52 12.29 -2.58
C ASN A 95 14.57 12.68 -3.74
N GLY A 96 13.33 12.22 -3.68
CA GLY A 96 12.33 12.42 -4.73
C GLY A 96 12.58 11.59 -6.00
N LYS A 97 13.49 10.63 -5.96
CA LYS A 97 13.79 9.70 -7.07
C LYS A 97 12.86 8.50 -7.07
N ILE A 98 12.84 7.82 -8.20
CA ILE A 98 12.06 6.60 -8.39
C ILE A 98 12.93 5.36 -8.62
N ILE A 99 12.39 4.21 -8.22
CA ILE A 99 12.85 2.89 -8.64
C ILE A 99 11.74 2.28 -9.50
N GLN A 100 12.06 1.88 -10.73
CA GLN A 100 11.08 1.37 -11.67
C GLN A 100 11.34 -0.07 -12.09
N ASN A 101 10.26 -0.78 -12.42
CA ASN A 101 10.27 -2.14 -12.97
C ASN A 101 10.90 -3.20 -12.03
N LEU A 102 10.90 -2.93 -10.72
CA LEU A 102 11.42 -3.83 -9.70
C LEU A 102 10.60 -5.13 -9.67
N SER A 103 11.26 -6.27 -9.80
CA SER A 103 10.64 -7.60 -9.68
C SER A 103 11.07 -8.28 -8.40
N ILE A 104 10.13 -8.63 -7.53
CA ILE A 104 10.38 -9.29 -6.24
C ILE A 104 9.63 -10.63 -6.21
N SER A 105 10.31 -11.71 -5.87
CA SER A 105 9.68 -13.01 -5.68
C SER A 105 10.40 -13.76 -4.58
N SER A 106 9.81 -13.83 -3.38
CA SER A 106 10.36 -14.64 -2.30
C SER A 106 9.79 -16.06 -2.33
N SER A 107 10.66 -17.05 -2.11
CA SER A 107 10.22 -18.42 -1.85
C SER A 107 9.67 -18.54 -0.41
N LYS A 108 8.73 -19.47 -0.20
CA LYS A 108 7.84 -19.52 0.97
C LYS A 108 8.55 -19.35 2.31
N SER A 109 8.13 -18.32 3.07
CA SER A 109 8.35 -18.00 4.50
C SER A 109 8.95 -16.62 4.80
N GLN A 110 9.46 -15.88 3.80
CA GLN A 110 10.06 -14.56 4.02
C GLN A 110 9.16 -13.42 3.57
N SER A 111 9.16 -12.34 4.37
CA SER A 111 8.50 -11.09 4.03
C SER A 111 9.20 -10.42 2.85
N SER A 112 8.41 -9.88 1.93
CA SER A 112 8.89 -9.42 0.62
C SER A 112 8.65 -7.94 0.41
N GLY A 113 9.59 -7.29 -0.27
CA GLY A 113 9.57 -5.90 -0.70
C GLY A 113 10.94 -5.50 -1.21
N LEU A 114 11.13 -4.22 -1.56
CA LEU A 114 12.48 -3.65 -1.67
C LEU A 114 13.27 -3.95 -0.38
N PHE A 115 12.60 -3.79 0.76
CA PHE A 115 13.03 -4.26 2.07
C PHE A 115 12.19 -5.44 2.52
N GLY A 116 12.82 -6.50 3.02
CA GLY A 116 12.11 -7.57 3.71
C GLY A 116 11.69 -7.10 5.09
N TYR A 117 12.63 -6.50 5.83
CA TYR A 117 12.46 -6.07 7.21
C TYR A 117 13.18 -4.75 7.50
N ILE A 118 12.44 -3.78 8.03
CA ILE A 118 12.97 -2.53 8.60
C ILE A 118 12.86 -2.62 10.12
N ASP A 119 13.97 -2.37 10.83
CA ASP A 119 14.00 -2.34 12.30
C ASP A 119 13.48 -1.01 12.87
N GLN A 120 13.28 -0.95 14.18
CA GLN A 120 12.76 0.24 14.88
C GLN A 120 13.59 1.52 14.65
N GLY A 121 14.91 1.39 14.43
CA GLY A 121 15.79 2.52 14.10
C GLY A 121 15.82 2.90 12.61
N GLY A 122 15.24 2.06 11.75
CA GLY A 122 15.29 2.23 10.30
C GLY A 122 14.32 3.29 9.78
N GLU A 123 14.75 4.04 8.77
CA GLU A 123 13.95 5.07 8.10
C GLU A 123 14.04 4.93 6.58
N VAL A 124 12.89 4.99 5.90
CA VAL A 124 12.82 5.11 4.44
C VAL A 124 11.94 6.30 4.10
N LYS A 125 12.44 7.25 3.31
CA LYS A 125 11.67 8.44 2.93
C LYS A 125 11.85 8.91 1.51
N ASN A 126 10.87 9.66 1.00
CA ASN A 126 10.93 10.39 -0.26
C ASN A 126 11.29 9.51 -1.48
N LEU A 127 10.71 8.33 -1.56
CA LEU A 127 11.01 7.32 -2.59
C LEU A 127 9.74 6.90 -3.34
N GLY A 128 9.79 6.90 -4.66
CA GLY A 128 8.72 6.33 -5.49
C GLY A 128 9.09 4.97 -6.08
N LEU A 129 8.14 4.03 -6.09
CA LEU A 129 8.22 2.79 -6.85
C LEU A 129 7.26 2.88 -8.04
N VAL A 130 7.75 2.59 -9.25
CA VAL A 130 6.93 2.64 -10.48
C VAL A 130 6.92 1.26 -11.13
N ASN A 131 5.72 0.71 -11.36
CA ASN A 131 5.53 -0.62 -11.93
C ASN A 131 6.28 -1.75 -11.17
N PRO A 132 6.25 -1.81 -9.82
CA PRO A 132 6.82 -2.95 -9.13
C PRO A 132 5.91 -4.17 -9.27
N SER A 133 6.52 -5.33 -9.55
CA SER A 133 5.85 -6.64 -9.53
C SER A 133 6.39 -7.44 -8.36
N PHE A 134 5.53 -7.93 -7.48
CA PHE A 134 5.98 -8.59 -6.26
C PHE A 134 5.09 -9.74 -5.84
N SER A 135 5.73 -10.81 -5.36
CA SER A 135 5.07 -11.98 -4.83
C SER A 135 5.79 -12.57 -3.61
N GLY A 136 5.03 -13.28 -2.79
CA GLY A 136 5.56 -13.97 -1.62
C GLY A 136 4.47 -14.66 -0.80
N ASP A 137 4.85 -15.27 0.31
CA ASP A 137 3.94 -16.09 1.11
C ASP A 137 3.23 -15.31 2.23
N SER A 138 3.97 -14.53 3.03
CA SER A 138 3.40 -13.76 4.15
C SER A 138 4.14 -12.45 4.40
N GLY A 139 3.40 -11.37 4.63
CA GLY A 139 3.97 -10.04 4.89
C GLY A 139 4.65 -9.50 3.64
N VAL A 140 3.83 -9.23 2.62
CA VAL A 140 4.29 -8.89 1.29
C VAL A 140 3.84 -7.46 0.96
N GLY A 141 4.79 -6.60 0.64
CA GLY A 141 4.55 -5.25 0.14
C GLY A 141 5.51 -4.89 -0.99
N SER A 142 5.20 -3.89 -1.80
CA SER A 142 6.14 -3.44 -2.84
C SER A 142 7.41 -2.84 -2.24
N LEU A 143 7.26 -2.00 -1.21
CA LEU A 143 8.37 -1.33 -0.55
C LEU A 143 8.90 -2.13 0.62
N VAL A 144 8.03 -2.60 1.51
CA VAL A 144 8.45 -3.26 2.76
C VAL A 144 7.59 -4.48 3.05
N GLY A 145 8.23 -5.61 3.35
CA GLY A 145 7.54 -6.77 3.88
C GLY A 145 7.01 -6.52 5.30
N ARG A 146 7.92 -6.29 6.26
CA ARG A 146 7.59 -5.93 7.64
C ARG A 146 8.31 -4.66 8.11
N ASN A 147 7.52 -3.67 8.53
CA ASN A 147 8.04 -2.40 9.02
C ASN A 147 7.97 -2.32 10.55
N TYR A 148 9.10 -2.18 11.23
CA TYR A 148 9.17 -1.75 12.63
C TYR A 148 9.62 -0.29 12.79
N GLY A 149 10.14 0.32 11.73
CA GLY A 149 10.69 1.67 11.70
C GLY A 149 9.72 2.70 11.13
N SER A 150 10.26 3.69 10.42
CA SER A 150 9.52 4.84 9.87
C SER A 150 9.55 4.87 8.33
N ILE A 151 8.38 4.97 7.72
CA ILE A 151 8.21 5.17 6.27
C ILE A 151 7.50 6.49 6.01
N GLN A 152 8.11 7.40 5.27
CA GLN A 152 7.59 8.75 5.07
C GLN A 152 7.64 9.22 3.60
N ASN A 153 6.55 9.77 3.08
CA ASN A 153 6.50 10.32 1.72
C ASN A 153 6.95 9.31 0.64
N CYS A 154 6.55 8.05 0.80
CA CYS A 154 6.87 6.98 -0.14
C CYS A 154 5.64 6.60 -0.97
N SER A 155 5.87 6.20 -2.21
CA SER A 155 4.79 5.85 -3.12
C SER A 155 5.06 4.57 -3.89
N ALA A 156 3.99 3.88 -4.28
CA ALA A 156 4.05 2.79 -5.23
C ALA A 156 2.91 2.93 -6.26
N VAL A 157 3.25 3.06 -7.54
CA VAL A 157 2.27 3.22 -8.63
C VAL A 157 2.36 2.08 -9.62
N HIS A 158 1.21 1.70 -10.17
CA HIS A 158 1.06 0.55 -11.07
C HIS A 158 1.59 -0.75 -10.46
N VAL A 159 1.35 -0.94 -9.16
CA VAL A 159 1.75 -2.15 -8.44
C VAL A 159 1.08 -3.39 -9.03
N LYS A 160 1.79 -4.52 -9.05
CA LYS A 160 1.24 -5.85 -9.35
C LYS A 160 1.67 -6.81 -8.25
N GLY A 161 0.78 -7.01 -7.27
CA GLY A 161 1.09 -7.78 -6.07
C GLY A 161 0.26 -9.06 -5.97
N ASN A 162 0.90 -10.17 -5.58
CA ASN A 162 0.18 -11.38 -5.20
C ASN A 162 0.77 -12.07 -3.97
N SER A 163 -0.07 -12.52 -3.03
CA SER A 163 0.41 -13.23 -1.84
C SER A 163 -0.64 -14.14 -1.20
N ASN A 164 -0.16 -15.15 -0.47
CA ASN A 164 -1.03 -16.02 0.32
C ASN A 164 -1.51 -15.34 1.61
N ASN A 165 -0.72 -14.44 2.20
CA ASN A 165 -1.04 -13.82 3.48
C ASN A 165 -0.46 -12.41 3.65
N ASP A 166 -1.21 -11.52 4.31
CA ASP A 166 -0.83 -10.14 4.64
C ASP A 166 -0.19 -9.37 3.46
N LEU A 167 -0.99 -9.16 2.41
CA LEU A 167 -0.61 -8.40 1.23
C LEU A 167 -0.97 -6.92 1.38
N GLY A 168 0.01 -6.03 1.24
CA GLY A 168 -0.21 -4.59 1.09
C GLY A 168 0.35 -4.06 -0.23
N GLY A 169 -0.27 -3.03 -0.79
CA GLY A 169 0.28 -2.37 -1.98
C GLY A 169 1.64 -1.71 -1.73
N LEU A 170 1.89 -1.23 -0.50
CA LEU A 170 3.17 -0.64 -0.09
C LEU A 170 3.86 -1.47 0.99
N VAL A 171 3.14 -1.88 2.03
CA VAL A 171 3.70 -2.57 3.21
C VAL A 171 2.90 -3.83 3.55
N GLY A 172 3.56 -4.98 3.70
CA GLY A 172 2.90 -6.21 4.13
C GLY A 172 2.33 -6.12 5.54
N CYS A 173 3.21 -5.98 6.54
CA CYS A 173 2.83 -5.75 7.93
C CYS A 173 3.50 -4.49 8.50
N ASN A 174 2.72 -3.65 9.17
CA ASN A 174 3.22 -2.45 9.83
C ASN A 174 3.15 -2.57 11.35
N PHE A 175 4.30 -2.47 12.03
CA PHE A 175 4.45 -2.31 13.48
C PHE A 175 4.97 -0.92 13.86
N GLY A 176 5.53 -0.18 12.90
CA GLY A 176 6.10 1.15 13.08
C GLY A 176 5.17 2.27 12.61
N SER A 177 5.74 3.33 12.01
CA SER A 177 5.00 4.49 11.49
C SER A 177 5.02 4.56 9.96
N ILE A 178 3.87 4.92 9.38
CA ILE A 178 3.71 5.23 7.96
C ILE A 178 3.03 6.60 7.87
N ALA A 179 3.65 7.54 7.15
CA ALA A 179 3.10 8.88 6.97
C ALA A 179 3.28 9.39 5.54
N GLY A 180 2.27 10.05 4.99
CA GLY A 180 2.42 10.68 3.67
C GLY A 180 2.56 9.69 2.51
N CYS A 181 2.09 8.46 2.67
CA CYS A 181 2.40 7.37 1.74
C CYS A 181 1.20 6.92 0.91
N PHE A 182 1.45 6.29 -0.24
CA PHE A 182 0.36 5.72 -1.03
C PHE A 182 0.72 4.56 -1.95
N ALA A 183 -0.32 3.82 -2.37
CA ALA A 183 -0.22 2.76 -3.36
C ALA A 183 -1.38 2.81 -4.39
N THR A 184 -1.08 2.52 -5.66
CA THR A 184 -2.06 2.33 -6.74
C THR A 184 -1.66 1.17 -7.64
N GLY A 185 -2.64 0.41 -8.16
CA GLY A 185 -2.40 -0.74 -9.03
C GLY A 185 -3.31 -1.92 -8.72
N GLU A 186 -2.85 -3.14 -8.98
CA GLU A 186 -3.62 -4.37 -8.90
C GLU A 186 -3.04 -5.31 -7.83
N LEU A 187 -3.91 -5.84 -6.96
CA LEU A 187 -3.52 -6.73 -5.88
C LEU A 187 -4.43 -7.96 -5.81
N PHE A 188 -3.82 -9.14 -5.69
CA PHE A 188 -4.50 -10.44 -5.59
C PHE A 188 -4.05 -11.18 -4.32
N GLY A 189 -4.96 -11.40 -3.38
CA GLY A 189 -4.63 -11.97 -2.06
C GLY A 189 -5.50 -13.16 -1.68
N GLU A 190 -4.90 -14.17 -1.04
CA GLU A 190 -5.63 -15.39 -0.64
C GLU A 190 -6.08 -15.39 0.83
N ASN A 191 -5.57 -14.50 1.69
CA ASN A 191 -6.00 -14.41 3.09
C ASN A 191 -6.36 -12.98 3.55
N THR A 192 -5.35 -12.18 3.87
CA THR A 192 -5.48 -10.78 4.29
C THR A 192 -4.90 -9.87 3.22
N ILE A 193 -5.68 -8.90 2.74
CA ILE A 193 -5.25 -7.97 1.70
C ILE A 193 -5.73 -6.54 1.98
N GLY A 194 -4.80 -5.59 1.87
CA GLY A 194 -5.08 -4.17 2.00
C GLY A 194 -4.44 -3.35 0.87
N GLY A 195 -5.13 -2.30 0.43
CA GLY A 195 -4.62 -1.47 -0.67
C GLY A 195 -3.28 -0.80 -0.37
N LEU A 196 -3.06 -0.30 0.85
CA LEU A 196 -1.78 0.24 1.31
C LEU A 196 -1.01 -0.78 2.17
N VAL A 197 -1.69 -1.33 3.18
CA VAL A 197 -1.09 -2.20 4.20
C VAL A 197 -1.89 -3.48 4.37
N GLY A 198 -1.23 -4.65 4.36
CA GLY A 198 -1.90 -5.92 4.64
C GLY A 198 -2.42 -5.98 6.08
N ALA A 199 -1.50 -5.98 7.05
CA ALA A 199 -1.81 -5.99 8.47
C ALA A 199 -1.16 -4.79 9.20
N ASN A 200 -1.95 -4.05 9.98
CA ASN A 200 -1.47 -2.89 10.73
C ASN A 200 -1.59 -3.12 12.24
N TYR A 201 -0.46 -2.96 12.92
CA TYR A 201 -0.28 -2.93 14.38
C TYR A 201 0.25 -1.58 14.87
N GLY A 202 0.76 -0.75 13.94
CA GLY A 202 1.39 0.53 14.22
C GLY A 202 0.51 1.74 13.91
N PHE A 203 1.16 2.87 13.61
CA PHE A 203 0.50 4.14 13.28
C PHE A 203 0.58 4.44 11.79
N ILE A 204 -0.57 4.78 11.19
CA ILE A 204 -0.66 5.24 9.80
C ILE A 204 -1.37 6.59 9.77
N ASN A 205 -0.78 7.58 9.11
CA ASN A 205 -1.34 8.92 9.01
C ASN A 205 -1.21 9.52 7.62
N CYS A 206 -2.16 10.38 7.23
CA CYS A 206 -2.09 11.17 6.00
C CYS A 206 -1.67 10.33 4.78
N SER A 207 -2.33 9.20 4.53
CA SER A 207 -1.92 8.23 3.50
C SER A 207 -3.14 7.74 2.71
N TYR A 208 -2.94 7.21 1.50
CA TYR A 208 -4.05 6.70 0.69
C TYR A 208 -3.76 5.44 -0.10
N ALA A 209 -4.83 4.77 -0.54
CA ALA A 209 -4.76 3.67 -1.50
C ALA A 209 -5.81 3.85 -2.60
N ALA A 210 -5.44 3.53 -3.84
CA ALA A 210 -6.36 3.45 -4.97
C ALA A 210 -6.01 2.22 -5.83
N CYS A 211 -6.24 1.05 -5.25
CA CYS A 211 -5.93 -0.24 -5.87
C CYS A 211 -7.21 -0.95 -6.36
N SER A 212 -7.08 -1.77 -7.39
CA SER A 212 -8.05 -2.82 -7.71
C SER A 212 -7.68 -4.06 -6.91
N ILE A 213 -8.58 -4.49 -6.01
CA ILE A 213 -8.32 -5.55 -5.04
C ILE A 213 -9.23 -6.73 -5.31
N GLU A 214 -8.64 -7.91 -5.48
CA GLU A 214 -9.33 -9.21 -5.48
C GLU A 214 -8.80 -10.09 -4.34
N GLY A 215 -9.63 -10.29 -3.32
CA GLY A 215 -9.36 -11.14 -2.16
C GLY A 215 -10.17 -12.44 -2.21
N LYS A 216 -9.51 -13.60 -2.14
CA LYS A 216 -10.18 -14.91 -1.97
C LYS A 216 -10.19 -15.39 -0.51
N GLY A 217 -9.66 -14.56 0.37
CA GLY A 217 -9.42 -14.88 1.76
C GLY A 217 -10.47 -14.38 2.73
N TYR A 218 -10.08 -14.38 4.00
CA TYR A 218 -10.92 -13.93 5.09
C TYR A 218 -11.14 -12.43 5.08
N GLU A 219 -10.11 -11.60 4.83
CA GLU A 219 -10.15 -10.16 5.12
C GLU A 219 -9.61 -9.33 3.94
N ALA A 220 -10.47 -8.53 3.32
CA ALA A 220 -10.11 -7.62 2.23
C ALA A 220 -10.54 -6.18 2.54
N GLY A 221 -9.59 -5.25 2.53
CA GLY A 221 -9.84 -3.83 2.78
C GLY A 221 -9.25 -2.92 1.74
N GLY A 222 -9.97 -1.86 1.38
CA GLY A 222 -9.51 -0.91 0.37
C GLY A 222 -8.22 -0.17 0.75
N PHE A 223 -7.97 0.04 2.04
CA PHE A 223 -6.77 0.68 2.59
C PHE A 223 -5.93 -0.31 3.39
N VAL A 224 -6.57 -1.00 4.35
CA VAL A 224 -5.92 -1.96 5.26
C VAL A 224 -6.69 -3.27 5.30
N GLY A 225 -6.02 -4.42 5.21
CA GLY A 225 -6.68 -5.72 5.34
C GLY A 225 -7.18 -5.93 6.77
N ASN A 226 -6.24 -5.96 7.72
CA ASN A 226 -6.51 -6.09 9.15
C ASN A 226 -5.84 -4.97 9.94
N ASN A 227 -6.63 -4.15 10.64
CA ASN A 227 -6.12 -3.20 11.63
C ASN A 227 -6.25 -3.81 13.03
N PHE A 228 -5.15 -4.38 13.54
CA PHE A 228 -5.10 -5.06 14.83
C PHE A 228 -4.38 -4.19 15.87
N GLN A 229 -5.13 -3.58 16.79
CA GLN A 229 -4.60 -2.66 17.81
C GLN A 229 -3.84 -1.43 17.25
N GLY A 230 -3.79 -1.28 15.93
CA GLY A 230 -3.17 -0.16 15.23
C GLY A 230 -4.06 1.08 15.19
N LYS A 231 -3.42 2.22 14.91
CA LYS A 231 -4.07 3.52 14.80
C LYS A 231 -3.94 4.06 13.38
N ILE A 232 -5.05 4.44 12.76
CA ILE A 232 -5.11 4.99 11.42
C ILE A 232 -5.85 6.32 11.47
N GLN A 233 -5.21 7.39 11.00
CA GLN A 233 -5.77 8.75 11.03
C GLN A 233 -5.62 9.46 9.69
N ASN A 234 -6.62 10.27 9.31
CA ASN A 234 -6.51 11.19 8.18
C ASN A 234 -6.14 10.51 6.86
N CYS A 235 -6.68 9.31 6.61
CA CYS A 235 -6.35 8.47 5.47
C CYS A 235 -7.58 8.23 4.59
N TYR A 236 -7.37 7.81 3.34
CA TYR A 236 -8.49 7.40 2.50
C TYR A 236 -8.23 6.23 1.58
N SER A 237 -9.32 5.62 1.12
CA SER A 237 -9.30 4.63 0.05
C SER A 237 -10.22 5.01 -1.11
N ASN A 238 -9.69 4.91 -2.32
CA ASN A 238 -10.45 4.83 -3.57
C ASN A 238 -10.31 3.44 -4.21
N SER A 239 -10.01 2.42 -3.42
CA SER A 239 -9.80 1.07 -3.93
C SER A 239 -11.13 0.38 -4.21
N ALA A 240 -11.28 -0.20 -5.39
CA ALA A 240 -12.38 -1.12 -5.68
C ALA A 240 -12.04 -2.49 -5.07
N VAL A 241 -12.92 -3.02 -4.21
CA VAL A 241 -12.66 -4.24 -3.44
C VAL A 241 -13.68 -5.32 -3.75
N ILE A 242 -13.19 -6.44 -4.26
CA ILE A 242 -13.93 -7.70 -4.34
C ILE A 242 -13.26 -8.67 -3.37
N GLY A 243 -14.03 -9.25 -2.45
CA GLY A 243 -13.52 -10.19 -1.45
C GLY A 243 -14.45 -11.38 -1.19
N GLU A 244 -13.95 -12.43 -0.55
CA GLU A 244 -14.75 -13.63 -0.27
C GLU A 244 -15.61 -13.50 1.00
N SER A 245 -15.01 -13.27 2.17
CA SER A 245 -15.71 -13.30 3.46
C SER A 245 -15.93 -11.90 4.07
N VAL A 246 -14.90 -11.27 4.63
CA VAL A 246 -14.98 -9.97 5.33
C VAL A 246 -14.40 -8.88 4.44
N VAL A 247 -15.25 -7.99 3.93
CA VAL A 247 -14.83 -6.99 2.95
C VAL A 247 -15.24 -5.59 3.37
N GLY A 248 -14.27 -4.68 3.42
CA GLY A 248 -14.52 -3.27 3.70
C GLY A 248 -13.94 -2.33 2.66
N GLY A 249 -14.63 -1.22 2.39
CA GLY A 249 -14.13 -0.19 1.49
C GLY A 249 -12.88 0.52 2.02
N PHE A 250 -12.63 0.49 3.33
CA PHE A 250 -11.39 0.98 3.94
C PHE A 250 -10.64 -0.14 4.66
N ALA A 251 -11.26 -0.77 5.66
CA ALA A 251 -10.66 -1.84 6.45
C ALA A 251 -11.41 -3.16 6.23
N GLY A 252 -10.72 -4.27 5.97
CA GLY A 252 -11.36 -5.59 6.01
C GLY A 252 -11.88 -5.84 7.43
N GLN A 253 -10.96 -5.90 8.38
CA GLN A 253 -11.25 -5.97 9.81
C GLN A 253 -10.58 -4.84 10.57
N ASN A 254 -11.30 -4.26 11.54
CA ASN A 254 -10.75 -3.38 12.57
C ASN A 254 -10.88 -4.08 13.93
N TYR A 255 -9.82 -4.71 14.41
CA TYR A 255 -9.80 -5.49 15.64
C TYR A 255 -9.06 -4.74 16.75
N GLU A 256 -9.79 -4.27 17.77
CA GLU A 256 -9.22 -3.43 18.86
C GLU A 256 -8.43 -2.20 18.37
N GLY A 257 -8.55 -1.86 17.09
CA GLY A 257 -7.86 -0.75 16.45
C GLY A 257 -8.69 0.53 16.45
N PHE A 258 -8.05 1.63 16.06
CA PHE A 258 -8.65 2.96 16.03
C PHE A 258 -8.53 3.55 14.62
N ILE A 259 -9.66 3.86 13.99
CA ILE A 259 -9.75 4.51 12.68
C ILE A 259 -10.48 5.83 12.87
N GLU A 260 -9.84 6.95 12.54
CA GLU A 260 -10.38 8.30 12.75
C GLU A 260 -10.07 9.25 11.59
N GLY A 261 -10.99 10.14 11.23
CA GLY A 261 -10.72 11.13 10.18
C GLY A 261 -10.53 10.51 8.79
N CYS A 262 -11.10 9.33 8.54
CA CYS A 262 -10.84 8.55 7.33
C CYS A 262 -12.04 8.50 6.39
N TYR A 263 -11.81 8.24 5.11
CA TYR A 263 -12.91 8.04 4.15
C TYR A 263 -12.67 6.94 3.11
N ALA A 264 -13.77 6.33 2.64
CA ALA A 264 -13.76 5.32 1.57
C ALA A 264 -14.68 5.72 0.43
N THR A 265 -14.23 5.57 -0.81
CA THR A 265 -14.96 5.95 -2.03
C THR A 265 -15.13 4.81 -3.03
N GLY A 266 -14.26 3.80 -2.99
CA GLY A 266 -14.31 2.67 -3.91
C GLY A 266 -15.48 1.72 -3.65
N THR A 267 -15.88 0.96 -4.67
CA THR A 267 -16.97 -0.02 -4.58
C THR A 267 -16.57 -1.25 -3.79
N VAL A 268 -17.53 -1.86 -3.08
CA VAL A 268 -17.29 -3.05 -2.25
C VAL A 268 -18.22 -4.18 -2.67
N PHE A 269 -17.65 -5.38 -2.83
CA PHE A 269 -18.39 -6.61 -3.07
C PHE A 269 -17.82 -7.76 -2.24
N ALA A 270 -18.63 -8.40 -1.39
CA ALA A 270 -18.25 -9.63 -0.69
C ALA A 270 -19.02 -10.84 -1.23
N TRP A 271 -18.39 -11.98 -1.50
CA TRP A 271 -19.12 -13.15 -2.00
C TRP A 271 -20.02 -13.80 -0.94
N GLN A 272 -19.58 -13.84 0.32
CA GLN A 272 -20.19 -14.70 1.34
C GLN A 272 -20.76 -13.94 2.54
N ASP A 273 -19.92 -13.29 3.35
CA ASP A 273 -20.28 -13.01 4.76
C ASP A 273 -20.60 -11.54 5.06
N TYR A 274 -19.59 -10.67 5.09
CA TYR A 274 -19.71 -9.30 5.60
C TYR A 274 -19.20 -8.29 4.58
N ALA A 275 -20.03 -7.31 4.26
CA ALA A 275 -19.61 -6.17 3.45
C ALA A 275 -19.93 -4.84 4.15
N GLY A 276 -18.92 -4.00 4.31
CA GLY A 276 -19.06 -2.66 4.89
C GLY A 276 -18.42 -1.57 4.04
N GLY A 277 -19.00 -0.37 4.03
CA GLY A 277 -18.40 0.73 3.29
C GLY A 277 -17.10 1.24 3.91
N MET A 278 -17.01 1.29 5.24
CA MET A 278 -15.77 1.58 5.95
C MET A 278 -15.08 0.28 6.38
N ALA A 279 -15.76 -0.56 7.17
CA ALA A 279 -15.18 -1.78 7.72
C ALA A 279 -16.03 -3.01 7.39
N GLY A 280 -15.44 -4.09 6.87
CA GLY A 280 -16.18 -5.36 6.76
C GLY A 280 -16.64 -5.84 8.13
N LYS A 281 -15.72 -5.83 9.09
CA LYS A 281 -15.96 -6.16 10.49
C LYS A 281 -15.29 -5.16 11.43
N ASN A 282 -16.08 -4.54 12.30
CA ASN A 282 -15.58 -3.64 13.34
C ASN A 282 -15.67 -4.27 14.73
N ARG A 283 -14.52 -4.32 15.42
CA ARG A 283 -14.32 -4.70 16.83
C ARG A 283 -13.44 -3.67 17.55
N GLY A 284 -13.24 -2.50 16.95
CA GLY A 284 -12.50 -1.38 17.50
C GLY A 284 -13.30 -0.11 17.38
N VAL A 285 -12.62 1.03 17.36
CA VAL A 285 -13.25 2.34 17.25
C VAL A 285 -13.20 2.82 15.80
N LEU A 286 -14.36 3.19 15.25
CA LEU A 286 -14.50 4.01 14.06
C LEU A 286 -15.02 5.37 14.48
N LYS A 287 -14.27 6.43 14.18
CA LYS A 287 -14.61 7.80 14.61
C LYS A 287 -14.47 8.80 13.47
N ASP A 288 -15.30 9.84 13.43
CA ASP A 288 -15.16 11.01 12.55
C ASP A 288 -14.78 10.63 11.11
N SER A 289 -15.58 9.77 10.49
CA SER A 289 -15.18 9.03 9.28
C SER A 289 -16.31 8.99 8.26
N TRP A 290 -16.01 8.93 6.96
CA TRP A 290 -17.02 9.04 5.92
C TRP A 290 -17.01 7.86 4.94
N VAL A 291 -18.19 7.30 4.67
CA VAL A 291 -18.37 6.33 3.60
C VAL A 291 -19.02 7.03 2.42
N LEU A 292 -18.24 7.19 1.37
CA LEU A 292 -18.61 7.82 0.10
C LEU A 292 -18.66 6.80 -1.04
N THR A 293 -18.55 5.52 -0.71
CA THR A 293 -18.69 4.38 -1.63
C THR A 293 -20.01 4.42 -2.38
N LYS A 294 -19.94 4.24 -3.71
CA LYS A 294 -21.13 4.16 -4.58
C LYS A 294 -22.03 2.95 -4.29
N SER A 295 -21.43 1.81 -3.95
CA SER A 295 -22.18 0.58 -3.66
C SER A 295 -21.43 -0.37 -2.73
N VAL A 296 -22.16 -0.97 -1.79
CA VAL A 296 -21.71 -2.12 -1.00
C VAL A 296 -22.67 -3.27 -1.23
N ASN A 297 -22.14 -4.39 -1.70
CA ASN A 297 -22.93 -5.56 -2.11
C ASN A 297 -22.39 -6.85 -1.50
N VAL A 298 -23.27 -7.84 -1.37
CA VAL A 298 -22.91 -9.23 -1.03
C VAL A 298 -23.47 -10.20 -2.07
N GLY A 299 -22.76 -11.26 -2.39
CA GLY A 299 -23.14 -12.26 -3.39
C GLY A 299 -24.27 -13.18 -2.94
N SER A 300 -24.48 -13.37 -1.64
CA SER A 300 -25.52 -14.27 -1.13
C SER A 300 -26.70 -13.53 -0.51
N THR A 301 -27.91 -13.79 -1.01
CA THR A 301 -29.18 -13.21 -0.52
C THR A 301 -29.83 -14.02 0.60
N TYR A 302 -29.22 -15.14 1.00
CA TYR A 302 -29.77 -16.09 1.97
C TYR A 302 -29.22 -15.86 3.38
N PHE A 303 -30.05 -15.29 4.24
CA PHE A 303 -29.89 -15.25 5.69
C PHE A 303 -30.35 -16.60 6.29
N GLU A 304 -29.52 -17.64 6.23
CA GLU A 304 -29.82 -18.87 6.97
C GLU A 304 -29.70 -18.59 8.48
N SER A 305 -30.70 -19.04 9.26
CA SER A 305 -30.74 -18.83 10.71
C SER A 305 -29.52 -19.47 11.37
N GLY A 306 -28.51 -18.67 11.69
CA GLY A 306 -27.29 -19.12 12.36
C GLY A 306 -26.01 -18.55 11.77
N ASN A 307 -25.97 -18.24 10.47
CA ASN A 307 -24.83 -17.57 9.83
C ASN A 307 -25.12 -16.08 9.67
N LYS A 308 -24.38 -15.25 10.42
CA LYS A 308 -24.57 -13.80 10.50
C LYS A 308 -24.08 -13.08 9.23
N LYS A 309 -24.63 -13.37 8.06
CA LYS A 309 -24.33 -12.60 6.84
C LYS A 309 -24.90 -11.19 6.98
N SER A 310 -24.11 -10.16 6.66
CA SER A 310 -24.53 -8.77 6.89
C SER A 310 -23.90 -7.76 5.94
N ILE A 311 -24.74 -6.87 5.44
CA ILE A 311 -24.32 -5.61 4.80
C ILE A 311 -24.60 -4.47 5.76
N GLY A 312 -23.61 -3.59 5.91
CA GLY A 312 -23.84 -2.29 6.53
C GLY A 312 -23.18 -1.17 5.74
N ARG A 313 -23.82 0.00 5.73
CA ARG A 313 -23.30 1.16 5.01
C ARG A 313 -21.94 1.59 5.56
N VAL A 314 -21.77 1.53 6.88
CA VAL A 314 -20.50 1.83 7.56
C VAL A 314 -19.72 0.56 7.86
N ALA A 315 -20.27 -0.31 8.72
CA ALA A 315 -19.64 -1.57 9.07
C ALA A 315 -20.53 -2.74 8.65
N GLY A 316 -19.96 -3.76 8.01
CA GLY A 316 -20.70 -4.99 7.66
C GLY A 316 -21.23 -5.68 8.92
N ILE A 317 -20.39 -5.81 9.93
CA ILE A 317 -20.79 -6.14 11.31
C ILE A 317 -20.03 -5.28 12.31
N ASN A 318 -20.70 -4.85 13.38
CA ASN A 318 -20.08 -4.20 14.53
C ASN A 318 -20.23 -5.12 15.75
N GLU A 319 -19.12 -5.61 16.30
CA GLU A 319 -19.12 -6.54 17.43
C GLU A 319 -18.58 -5.88 18.69
N TYR A 320 -19.47 -5.78 19.68
CA TYR A 320 -19.18 -5.25 21.01
C TYR A 320 -18.64 -6.37 21.93
N PHE A 321 -17.47 -6.94 21.61
CA PHE A 321 -16.76 -7.82 22.55
C PHE A 321 -15.89 -6.94 23.47
N TYR A 322 -15.95 -7.14 24.79
CA TYR A 322 -15.20 -6.37 25.80
C TYR A 322 -15.26 -4.83 25.68
N ASN A 323 -16.36 -4.27 25.19
CA ASN A 323 -16.60 -2.81 25.00
C ASN A 323 -15.79 -2.10 23.90
N THR A 324 -15.12 -2.80 22.99
CA THR A 324 -14.21 -2.12 22.02
C THR A 324 -14.88 -1.69 20.72
N GLY A 325 -15.88 -2.44 20.21
CA GLY A 325 -16.59 -2.14 18.95
C GLY A 325 -17.49 -0.91 19.01
N SER A 326 -16.96 0.27 18.71
CA SER A 326 -17.69 1.55 18.79
C SER A 326 -17.66 2.32 17.48
N ILE A 327 -18.77 2.96 17.14
CA ILE A 327 -18.89 3.82 15.95
C ILE A 327 -19.41 5.19 16.40
N TYR A 328 -18.60 6.23 16.16
CA TYR A 328 -18.90 7.61 16.54
C TYR A 328 -18.77 8.50 15.30
N TRP A 329 -19.83 9.20 14.89
CA TRP A 329 -19.79 10.11 13.73
C TRP A 329 -19.18 9.47 12.46
N ALA A 330 -19.44 8.18 12.24
CA ALA A 330 -19.10 7.51 10.99
C ALA A 330 -20.31 7.53 10.05
N ASN A 331 -20.17 8.24 8.95
CA ASN A 331 -21.28 8.78 8.20
C ASN A 331 -21.36 8.18 6.80
N PRO A 332 -22.40 7.38 6.50
CA PRO A 332 -22.60 6.89 5.15
C PRO A 332 -23.31 7.91 4.26
N TRP A 333 -22.88 7.96 3.00
CA TRP A 333 -23.50 8.77 1.96
C TRP A 333 -24.90 8.27 1.61
N ASP A 334 -25.89 9.18 1.57
CA ASP A 334 -27.31 8.86 1.42
C ASP A 334 -27.65 8.08 0.13
N GLY A 335 -26.97 8.38 -0.98
CA GLY A 335 -27.22 7.77 -2.30
C GLY A 335 -26.52 6.44 -2.54
N MET A 336 -25.83 5.90 -1.55
CA MET A 336 -25.18 4.60 -1.62
C MET A 336 -26.19 3.48 -1.90
N THR A 337 -25.90 2.64 -2.89
CA THR A 337 -26.74 1.47 -3.22
C THR A 337 -26.32 0.23 -2.43
N THR A 338 -27.30 -0.54 -1.95
CA THR A 338 -27.11 -1.87 -1.37
C THR A 338 -28.07 -2.86 -2.00
N ASN A 339 -27.63 -4.09 -2.27
CA ASN A 339 -28.46 -5.10 -2.91
C ASN A 339 -29.37 -5.88 -1.94
N THR A 340 -29.34 -5.60 -0.65
CA THR A 340 -30.21 -6.19 0.37
C THR A 340 -30.69 -5.17 1.42
N LYS A 341 -31.73 -5.53 2.19
CA LYS A 341 -32.23 -4.74 3.33
C LYS A 341 -31.34 -4.97 4.56
N PHE A 342 -30.95 -3.88 5.24
CA PHE A 342 -30.08 -3.88 6.42
C PHE A 342 -30.64 -4.72 7.58
N ARG A 343 -29.76 -5.45 8.28
CA ARG A 343 -30.09 -6.03 9.59
C ARG A 343 -30.00 -4.93 10.65
N LYS A 344 -31.05 -4.76 11.44
CA LYS A 344 -31.22 -3.67 12.41
C LYS A 344 -31.05 -4.21 13.84
N GLU A 345 -29.84 -4.63 14.20
CA GLU A 345 -29.51 -5.19 15.55
C GLU A 345 -28.02 -4.84 15.83
N ASP A 346 -27.59 -3.84 16.64
CA ASP A 346 -27.64 -3.60 18.12
C ASP A 346 -26.15 -3.46 18.62
N PRO A 347 -25.73 -2.95 19.80
CA PRO A 347 -26.05 -1.73 20.58
C PRO A 347 -24.86 -0.71 20.61
N LYS A 348 -25.11 0.58 20.92
CA LYS A 348 -24.14 1.72 20.94
C LYS A 348 -23.62 2.21 19.58
N THR A 349 -24.53 2.40 18.63
CA THR A 349 -24.31 3.26 17.47
C THR A 349 -24.94 4.62 17.74
N GLU A 350 -24.12 5.63 18.06
CA GLU A 350 -24.54 7.03 17.85
C GLU A 350 -24.37 7.33 16.37
N TYR A 351 -25.41 7.01 15.58
CA TYR A 351 -25.46 7.46 14.21
C TYR A 351 -25.55 8.99 14.21
N SER A 352 -24.54 9.66 13.65
CA SER A 352 -24.80 10.93 13.00
C SER A 352 -25.66 10.63 11.78
N THR A 353 -26.77 11.36 11.69
CA THR A 353 -27.73 11.32 10.61
C THR A 353 -27.00 11.40 9.27
N THR A 354 -27.33 10.49 8.36
CA THR A 354 -26.86 10.42 6.98
C THR A 354 -26.33 11.74 6.43
N VAL A 355 -25.10 11.73 5.90
CA VAL A 355 -24.42 12.95 5.48
C VAL A 355 -24.58 13.15 3.97
N ARG A 356 -24.94 14.37 3.56
CA ARG A 356 -25.00 14.77 2.14
C ARG A 356 -23.62 15.25 1.68
N SER A 357 -23.36 15.20 0.38
CA SER A 357 -22.09 15.70 -0.19
C SER A 357 -21.79 17.14 0.24
N GLU A 358 -22.84 17.97 0.36
CA GLU A 358 -22.78 19.38 0.78
C GLU A 358 -22.24 19.56 2.21
N ASP A 359 -22.58 18.66 3.13
CA ASP A 359 -22.17 18.72 4.54
C ASP A 359 -20.67 18.38 4.73
N ILE A 360 -20.09 17.69 3.73
CA ILE A 360 -18.70 17.21 3.74
C ILE A 360 -17.80 18.23 3.04
N TRP A 361 -18.17 18.64 1.83
CA TRP A 361 -17.38 19.52 0.98
C TRP A 361 -17.68 21.00 1.20
N GLY A 362 -18.78 21.35 1.87
CA GLY A 362 -19.17 22.74 2.15
C GLY A 362 -18.56 23.32 3.43
N ASN A 363 -17.89 22.50 4.26
CA ASN A 363 -17.25 22.95 5.48
C ASN A 363 -15.72 22.73 5.47
N PRO A 364 -14.92 23.80 5.27
CA PRO A 364 -13.45 23.74 5.34
C PRO A 364 -12.91 23.21 6.66
N ASP A 365 -13.62 23.34 7.79
CA ASP A 365 -13.13 22.86 9.08
C ASP A 365 -13.06 21.32 9.14
N ASN A 366 -13.84 20.61 8.30
CA ASN A 366 -13.72 19.15 8.12
C ASN A 366 -12.37 18.75 7.48
N TRP A 367 -11.72 19.70 6.80
CA TRP A 367 -10.48 19.54 6.04
C TRP A 367 -9.35 20.47 6.50
N GLY A 368 -9.60 21.32 7.50
CA GLY A 368 -8.71 22.42 7.92
C GLY A 368 -7.60 21.99 8.87
N ASN A 369 -7.68 20.77 9.43
CA ASN A 369 -6.68 20.22 10.35
C ASN A 369 -5.55 19.42 9.66
N PHE A 370 -5.48 19.39 8.33
CA PHE A 370 -4.50 18.59 7.59
C PHE A 370 -3.09 19.22 7.50
N GLY A 371 -2.89 20.44 8.05
CA GLY A 371 -1.59 21.09 8.18
C GLY A 371 -1.02 21.64 6.87
N SER A 372 0.07 22.41 6.96
CA SER A 372 0.65 23.17 5.83
C SER A 372 1.53 22.37 4.86
N TYR A 373 1.57 21.04 4.96
CA TYR A 373 2.47 20.17 4.18
C TYR A 373 1.78 19.02 3.45
N PHE A 374 0.46 18.85 3.60
CA PHE A 374 -0.24 17.66 3.14
C PHE A 374 -1.67 17.99 2.72
N TRP A 375 -2.09 17.40 1.60
CA TRP A 375 -3.47 17.42 1.09
C TRP A 375 -3.98 18.81 0.70
N ALA A 376 -3.65 19.25 -0.52
CA ALA A 376 -4.27 20.44 -1.12
C ALA A 376 -5.60 20.06 -1.78
N LEU A 377 -6.68 20.76 -1.40
CA LEU A 377 -7.89 20.85 -2.22
C LEU A 377 -7.62 21.87 -3.32
N LYS A 378 -7.59 21.42 -4.58
CA LYS A 378 -7.22 22.30 -5.69
C LYS A 378 -8.26 23.40 -5.93
N ASP A 379 -9.56 23.13 -5.73
CA ASP A 379 -10.64 24.11 -5.76
C ASP A 379 -11.86 23.63 -4.95
N PHE A 380 -12.35 24.45 -4.01
CA PHE A 380 -13.60 24.17 -3.25
C PHE A 380 -14.84 24.11 -4.16
N GLU A 381 -14.78 24.70 -5.35
CA GLU A 381 -15.89 24.76 -6.31
C GLU A 381 -16.11 23.44 -7.06
N ASN A 382 -15.14 22.51 -7.04
CA ASN A 382 -15.13 21.34 -7.91
C ASN A 382 -15.30 19.97 -7.21
N TYR A 383 -15.54 19.90 -5.89
CA TYR A 383 -15.74 18.62 -5.17
C TYR A 383 -14.63 17.57 -5.43
N GLN A 384 -13.37 18.02 -5.46
CA GLN A 384 -12.19 17.18 -5.73
C GLN A 384 -11.64 16.57 -4.44
N LEU A 385 -11.09 15.35 -4.53
CA LEU A 385 -10.35 14.74 -3.43
C LEU A 385 -9.04 15.51 -3.19
N PRO A 386 -8.61 15.70 -1.93
CA PRO A 386 -7.30 16.27 -1.64
C PRO A 386 -6.19 15.44 -2.30
N VAL A 387 -5.12 16.09 -2.75
CA VAL A 387 -3.90 15.44 -3.29
C VAL A 387 -2.66 15.96 -2.59
N PHE A 388 -1.56 15.22 -2.59
CA PHE A 388 -0.30 15.74 -2.05
C PHE A 388 0.20 16.93 -2.86
N ASP A 389 0.78 17.93 -2.19
CA ASP A 389 1.21 19.20 -2.81
C ASP A 389 2.30 19.04 -3.88
N TRP A 390 3.08 17.94 -3.83
CA TRP A 390 4.07 17.60 -4.86
C TRP A 390 3.47 16.83 -6.06
N GLN A 391 2.19 16.48 -6.01
CA GLN A 391 1.46 15.88 -7.13
C GLN A 391 0.61 16.96 -7.82
N THR A 392 0.96 17.29 -9.06
CA THR A 392 0.23 18.27 -9.87
C THR A 392 -1.08 17.72 -10.47
N GLU A 393 -1.31 16.41 -10.35
CA GLU A 393 -2.45 15.69 -10.94
C GLU A 393 -3.19 14.85 -9.88
N SER A 394 -4.51 15.02 -9.83
CA SER A 394 -5.40 14.14 -9.06
C SER A 394 -5.35 12.74 -9.64
N PRO A 395 -5.37 11.67 -8.82
CA PRO A 395 -5.50 10.31 -9.34
C PRO A 395 -6.77 10.25 -10.20
N GLY A 396 -6.57 10.22 -11.52
CA GLY A 396 -7.64 10.30 -12.50
C GLY A 396 -8.76 9.31 -12.23
N ASP A 397 -9.99 9.76 -12.47
CA ASP A 397 -11.27 9.09 -12.22
C ASP A 397 -11.71 8.92 -10.75
N ALA A 398 -11.60 10.00 -9.97
CA ALA A 398 -12.74 10.41 -9.15
C ALA A 398 -13.62 11.30 -10.03
N SER A 399 -14.65 10.74 -10.67
CA SER A 399 -15.73 11.54 -11.24
C SER A 399 -16.52 12.16 -10.09
N TYR A 400 -15.93 13.23 -9.54
CA TYR A 400 -16.40 14.30 -8.67
C TYR A 400 -17.57 13.93 -7.76
N LEU A 401 -17.41 14.10 -6.44
CA LEU A 401 -18.44 13.83 -5.43
C LEU A 401 -19.62 14.81 -5.51
N ASN A 402 -20.32 14.77 -6.64
CA ASN A 402 -21.64 15.29 -6.82
C ASN A 402 -22.47 14.29 -7.68
N PRO A 403 -23.32 13.48 -7.06
CA PRO A 403 -24.29 12.64 -7.76
C PRO A 403 -25.44 13.44 -8.39
N GLU A 404 -25.63 14.72 -8.06
CA GLU A 404 -26.69 15.56 -8.64
C GLU A 404 -26.43 15.97 -10.09
N ASN A 405 -25.21 15.79 -10.61
CA ASN A 405 -24.98 15.93 -12.06
C ASN A 405 -25.57 14.78 -12.90
N SER A 406 -26.23 13.80 -12.29
CA SER A 406 -27.02 12.81 -13.04
C SER A 406 -28.42 13.33 -13.46
N ALA A 407 -28.80 14.57 -13.12
CA ALA A 407 -30.06 15.16 -13.58
C ALA A 407 -29.95 16.57 -14.21
N GLU A 408 -28.95 17.41 -13.89
CA GLU A 408 -29.00 18.84 -14.28
C GLU A 408 -27.89 19.42 -15.18
N LYS A 409 -26.94 18.63 -15.72
CA LYS A 409 -26.00 19.11 -16.76
C LYS A 409 -26.23 18.51 -18.15
N SER A 410 -27.50 18.40 -18.56
CA SER A 410 -27.86 18.16 -19.96
C SER A 410 -27.85 19.43 -20.85
N LYS A 411 -27.38 20.57 -20.34
CA LYS A 411 -27.25 21.81 -21.12
C LYS A 411 -25.96 22.54 -20.74
N SER A 412 -25.24 23.00 -21.76
CA SER A 412 -23.99 23.77 -21.76
C SER A 412 -22.70 23.05 -21.34
N ILE A 413 -21.98 22.48 -22.30
CA ILE A 413 -20.69 22.98 -22.83
C ILE A 413 -20.51 22.37 -24.24
N PRO A 414 -20.47 23.17 -25.33
CA PRO A 414 -20.15 22.67 -26.67
C PRO A 414 -18.63 22.58 -26.86
N GLY A 415 -18.15 21.43 -27.33
CA GLY A 415 -16.80 21.26 -27.89
C GLY A 415 -15.79 20.63 -26.95
N PHE A 416 -15.78 19.29 -26.85
CA PHE A 416 -14.61 18.48 -26.47
C PHE A 416 -14.87 17.04 -26.95
N GLU A 417 -14.89 16.86 -28.28
CA GLU A 417 -14.74 15.55 -28.90
C GLU A 417 -13.26 15.33 -29.26
N LEU A 418 -12.85 14.06 -29.29
CA LEU A 418 -11.49 13.53 -29.44
C LEU A 418 -10.61 13.63 -28.19
N ILE A 419 -10.69 12.58 -27.35
CA ILE A 419 -9.60 11.62 -27.04
C ILE A 419 -10.21 10.62 -26.02
N PHE A 420 -9.94 9.32 -26.20
CA PHE A 420 -10.48 8.15 -25.45
C PHE A 420 -11.74 7.45 -26.00
N GLY A 421 -11.72 7.10 -27.29
CA GLY A 421 -12.25 5.81 -27.73
C GLY A 421 -11.09 4.82 -27.80
N ILE A 422 -10.90 3.95 -26.80
CA ILE A 422 -10.24 2.61 -26.93
C ILE A 422 -10.23 1.78 -25.61
N LEU A 423 -10.52 2.30 -24.41
CA LEU A 423 -10.45 1.48 -23.17
C LEU A 423 -11.78 1.01 -22.55
N ALA A 424 -12.89 1.06 -23.30
CA ALA A 424 -14.21 0.62 -22.80
C ALA A 424 -14.67 -0.76 -23.31
N LEU A 425 -13.75 -1.68 -23.64
CA LEU A 425 -14.11 -3.02 -24.16
C LEU A 425 -13.43 -4.24 -23.51
N ALA A 426 -12.68 -4.08 -22.40
CA ALA A 426 -12.01 -5.21 -21.76
C ALA A 426 -12.59 -5.69 -20.40
N GLY A 427 -13.63 -5.04 -19.85
CA GLY A 427 -14.06 -5.30 -18.47
C GLY A 427 -15.40 -6.02 -18.24
N VAL A 428 -16.12 -6.48 -19.28
CA VAL A 428 -17.52 -7.00 -19.13
C VAL A 428 -17.75 -8.38 -19.77
N ALA A 429 -16.70 -9.16 -20.07
CA ALA A 429 -16.87 -10.44 -20.78
C ALA A 429 -16.79 -11.73 -19.94
N PHE A 430 -16.69 -11.69 -18.60
CA PHE A 430 -16.41 -12.93 -17.84
C PHE A 430 -17.46 -13.44 -16.82
N VAL A 431 -18.69 -12.89 -16.76
CA VAL A 431 -19.70 -13.38 -15.77
C VAL A 431 -20.98 -13.96 -16.39
N TYR A 432 -21.06 -14.13 -17.73
CA TYR A 432 -22.22 -14.76 -18.37
C TYR A 432 -21.87 -16.03 -19.16
N ARG A 433 -21.40 -17.08 -18.48
CA ARG A 433 -21.41 -18.45 -19.04
C ARG A 433 -21.28 -19.52 -17.95
N LYS A 434 -22.39 -19.83 -17.26
CA LYS A 434 -22.73 -21.17 -16.75
C LYS A 434 -24.10 -21.19 -16.08
N MET A 435 -25.16 -20.99 -16.86
CA MET A 435 -26.51 -21.48 -16.53
C MET A 435 -27.27 -21.69 -17.84
N LYS A 436 -27.25 -22.92 -18.33
CA LYS A 436 -28.20 -23.59 -19.23
C LYS A 436 -27.54 -24.89 -19.68
N TRP A 437 -27.82 -25.97 -18.97
CA TRP A 437 -28.54 -27.18 -19.41
C TRP A 437 -28.86 -27.98 -18.15
#